data_AF-A0A366KLD9-F1
#
_entry.id   AF-A0A366KLD9-F1
#
_cell.length_a   1.000
_cell.length_b   1.000
_cell.length_c   1.000
_cell.angle_alpha   90.00
_cell.angle_beta   90.00
_cell.angle_gamma   90.00
#
_symmetry.space_group_name_H-M   'P 1'
#
loop_
_entity.id
_entity.type
_entity.pdbx_description
1 polymer ?
#
loop_
_entity_poly.entity_id
_entity_poly.type
_entity_poly.pdbx_seq_one_letter_code
_entity_poly.pdbx_strand_id
1 'polypeptide(L)'
;MKNKLTQLLCIILTVATLAACKKTIGLDPLPANKITEFKVAVSDGNIFGAIDETDKTITLYLPYYYELDVIEPVIKLSAGAKLKEAITPVEVLDTKKTYTVIAADQSISTYTLIIKLNQESPLVLTELSTATNTANIAIGGADIALQGNFNVSDIKKIKAYLVDANNKEYEFLPSPSFGAPAVTVSMIGSTKTYTYGRLMAPQTLEPGAYKIRVKVQALTAEMKNPVNVVFGRSGINYGPVTAKQGETFKIVTTTTVFNDFKEFYIMVNGQKTLLPIVSYSRTEAVIRIPETVPPGLYTPTAAFGTWPLLTLNWAVTVTAK
;
A
#
# COMPACT_ATOMS: atom_id res chain seq x y z
N MET A 1 43.77 -85.35 42.58
CA MET A 1 43.73 -83.86 42.71
C MET A 1 43.50 -83.10 41.39
N LYS A 2 43.34 -83.75 40.23
CA LYS A 2 43.19 -83.05 38.93
C LYS A 2 41.76 -82.60 38.55
N ASN A 3 40.70 -83.10 39.19
CA ASN A 3 39.30 -82.76 38.81
C ASN A 3 38.69 -81.56 39.55
N LYS A 4 39.22 -81.17 40.72
CA LYS A 4 38.66 -80.03 41.49
C LYS A 4 39.10 -78.67 40.97
N LEU A 5 40.28 -78.58 40.36
CA LEU A 5 40.81 -77.32 39.81
C LEU A 5 40.12 -76.94 38.50
N THR A 6 39.78 -77.92 37.66
CA THR A 6 39.07 -77.72 36.39
C THR A 6 37.59 -77.36 36.59
N GLN A 7 36.93 -77.95 37.61
CA GLN A 7 35.57 -77.56 37.99
C GLN A 7 35.52 -76.14 38.59
N LEU A 8 36.52 -75.74 39.38
CA LEU A 8 36.59 -74.38 39.93
C LEU A 8 36.86 -73.33 38.83
N LEU A 9 37.67 -73.68 37.82
CA LEU A 9 37.95 -72.80 36.68
C LEU A 9 36.72 -72.62 35.78
N CYS A 10 35.91 -73.66 35.57
CA CYS A 10 34.67 -73.57 34.79
C CYS A 10 33.57 -72.76 35.49
N ILE A 11 33.50 -72.78 36.82
CA ILE A 11 32.53 -72.00 37.61
C ILE A 11 32.93 -70.50 37.63
N ILE A 12 34.22 -70.18 37.71
CA ILE A 12 34.69 -68.80 37.65
C ILE A 12 34.50 -68.20 36.24
N LEU A 13 34.63 -69.01 35.18
CA LEU A 13 34.41 -68.57 33.80
C LEU A 13 32.92 -68.38 33.45
N THR A 14 32.00 -69.07 34.14
CA THR A 14 30.54 -68.89 33.96
C THR A 14 29.95 -67.75 34.80
N VAL A 15 30.60 -67.36 35.91
CA VAL A 15 30.20 -66.17 36.68
C VAL A 15 30.71 -64.87 36.02
N ALA A 16 31.86 -64.92 35.32
CA ALA A 16 32.42 -63.76 34.62
C ALA A 16 31.66 -63.34 33.34
N THR A 17 30.82 -64.21 32.76
CA THR A 17 30.03 -63.88 31.55
C THR A 17 28.66 -63.27 31.85
N LEU A 18 28.19 -63.32 33.11
CA LEU A 18 26.92 -62.70 33.53
C LEU A 18 27.07 -61.24 33.98
N ALA A 19 28.31 -60.73 34.09
CA ALA A 19 28.62 -59.31 34.31
C ALA A 19 28.76 -58.51 33.00
N ALA A 20 28.17 -58.99 31.90
CA ALA A 20 27.98 -58.18 30.70
C ALA A 20 27.00 -57.05 31.04
N CYS A 21 27.56 -55.90 31.46
CA CYS A 21 26.85 -54.64 31.61
C CYS A 21 25.90 -54.45 30.42
N LYS A 22 24.59 -54.52 30.67
CA LYS A 22 23.63 -53.87 29.80
C LYS A 22 23.95 -52.37 29.88
N LYS A 23 24.74 -51.85 28.94
CA LYS A 23 24.73 -50.41 28.66
C LYS A 23 23.29 -50.11 28.26
N THR A 24 22.50 -49.60 29.20
CA THR A 24 21.31 -48.84 28.88
C THR A 24 21.81 -47.65 28.10
N ILE A 25 21.73 -47.75 26.78
CA ILE A 25 21.88 -46.61 25.87
C ILE A 25 20.69 -45.72 26.22
N GLY A 26 20.91 -44.75 27.12
CA GLY A 26 19.95 -43.70 27.36
C GLY A 26 19.72 -42.99 26.04
N LEU A 27 18.46 -42.79 25.69
CA LEU A 27 18.12 -41.93 24.56
C LEU A 27 18.80 -40.58 24.80
N ASP A 28 19.45 -40.03 23.77
CA ASP A 28 20.03 -38.71 23.85
C ASP A 28 18.96 -37.71 24.33
N PRO A 29 19.29 -36.78 25.23
CA PRO A 29 18.35 -35.76 25.68
C PRO A 29 17.74 -35.05 24.46
N LEU A 30 16.40 -35.01 24.40
CA LEU A 30 15.75 -34.24 23.35
C LEU A 30 16.18 -32.77 23.47
N PRO A 31 16.54 -32.10 22.35
CA PRO A 31 16.89 -30.69 22.39
C PRO A 31 15.77 -29.88 23.06
N ALA A 32 16.12 -29.16 24.12
CA ALA A 32 15.18 -28.39 24.94
C ALA A 32 15.10 -26.92 24.52
N ASN A 33 15.68 -26.55 23.37
CA ASN A 33 15.68 -25.21 22.82
C ASN A 33 14.58 -25.05 21.75
N LYS A 34 13.34 -25.49 22.06
CA LYS A 34 12.24 -25.54 21.10
C LYS A 34 11.07 -24.62 21.44
N ILE A 35 10.37 -24.18 20.40
CA ILE A 35 9.02 -23.64 20.49
C ILE A 35 8.04 -24.82 20.39
N THR A 36 7.15 -24.97 21.37
CA THR A 36 6.20 -26.08 21.44
C THR A 36 4.78 -25.68 21.05
N GLU A 37 4.46 -24.39 21.13
CA GLU A 37 3.19 -23.83 20.67
C GLU A 37 3.42 -22.39 20.24
N PHE A 38 2.80 -21.99 19.14
CA PHE A 38 2.65 -20.61 18.72
C PHE A 38 1.18 -20.39 18.38
N LYS A 39 0.55 -19.37 18.95
CA LYS A 39 -0.84 -19.05 18.63
C LYS A 39 -1.12 -17.56 18.68
N VAL A 40 -2.15 -17.14 17.96
CA VAL A 40 -2.66 -15.77 17.93
C VAL A 40 -4.15 -15.82 18.25
N ALA A 41 -4.60 -14.99 19.18
CA ALA A 41 -6.02 -14.85 19.48
C ALA A 41 -6.75 -14.06 18.37
N VAL A 42 -7.93 -14.50 18.00
CA VAL A 42 -8.82 -13.86 17.02
C VAL A 42 -10.25 -13.83 17.55
N SER A 43 -11.16 -13.14 16.86
CA SER A 43 -12.53 -12.88 17.34
C SER A 43 -13.36 -14.12 17.65
N ASP A 44 -13.05 -15.25 17.00
CA ASP A 44 -13.77 -16.53 17.11
C ASP A 44 -12.88 -17.68 17.62
N GLY A 45 -11.69 -17.39 18.17
CA GLY A 45 -10.84 -18.42 18.77
C GLY A 45 -9.34 -18.13 18.73
N ASN A 46 -8.55 -19.15 18.41
CA ASN A 46 -7.11 -19.06 18.26
C ASN A 46 -6.68 -19.64 16.92
N ILE A 47 -5.77 -18.95 16.24
CA ILE A 47 -5.05 -19.49 15.08
C ILE A 47 -3.71 -20.03 15.58
N PHE A 48 -3.43 -21.29 15.27
CA PHE A 48 -2.18 -21.94 15.64
C PHE A 48 -1.17 -21.87 14.49
N GLY A 49 0.08 -21.55 14.82
CA GLY A 49 1.20 -21.61 13.89
C GLY A 49 1.72 -23.04 13.75
N ALA A 50 2.02 -23.45 12.52
CA ALA A 50 2.72 -24.69 12.24
C ALA A 50 4.22 -24.50 12.51
N ILE A 51 4.79 -25.28 13.42
CA ILE A 51 6.20 -25.19 13.81
C ILE A 51 6.97 -26.27 13.07
N ASP A 52 7.97 -25.86 12.29
CA ASP A 52 8.95 -26.76 11.68
C ASP A 52 10.24 -26.74 12.51
N GLU A 53 10.51 -27.86 13.17
CA GLU A 53 11.70 -28.02 14.01
C GLU A 53 12.99 -28.26 13.22
N THR A 54 12.90 -28.66 11.96
CA THR A 54 14.05 -28.89 11.07
C THR A 54 14.52 -27.57 10.48
N ASP A 55 13.59 -26.82 9.88
CA ASP A 55 13.88 -25.55 9.21
C ASP A 55 13.88 -24.36 10.18
N LYS A 56 13.46 -24.59 11.44
CA LYS A 56 13.26 -23.56 12.46
C LYS A 56 12.36 -22.45 11.93
N THR A 57 11.17 -22.82 11.49
CA THR A 57 10.16 -21.86 11.04
C THR A 57 8.87 -22.00 11.82
N ILE A 58 8.13 -20.90 11.92
CA ILE A 58 6.75 -20.87 12.40
C ILE A 58 5.92 -20.32 11.24
N THR A 59 5.02 -21.12 10.67
CA THR A 59 4.10 -20.66 9.63
C THR A 59 2.72 -20.40 10.22
N LEU A 60 2.28 -19.15 10.22
CA LEU A 60 0.94 -18.75 10.63
C LEU A 60 0.08 -18.49 9.40
N TYR A 61 -0.98 -19.28 9.20
CA TYR A 61 -1.98 -19.03 8.16
C TYR A 61 -3.07 -18.11 8.73
N LEU A 62 -3.03 -16.84 8.38
CA LEU A 62 -3.93 -15.81 8.91
C LEU A 62 -5.02 -15.49 7.89
N PRO A 63 -6.30 -15.85 8.12
CA PRO A 63 -7.37 -15.49 7.22
C PRO A 63 -7.54 -13.97 7.08
N TYR A 64 -7.66 -13.49 5.84
CA TYR A 64 -7.69 -12.06 5.53
C TYR A 64 -8.86 -11.31 6.17
N TYR A 65 -9.99 -12.01 6.39
CA TYR A 65 -11.23 -11.41 6.89
C TYR A 65 -11.17 -10.98 8.35
N TYR A 66 -10.15 -11.40 9.11
CA TYR A 66 -9.90 -10.84 10.45
C TYR A 66 -9.31 -9.44 10.37
N GLU A 67 -8.79 -9.04 9.21
CA GLU A 67 -8.42 -7.65 8.95
C GLU A 67 -7.39 -7.08 9.96
N LEU A 68 -6.53 -7.94 10.50
CA LEU A 68 -5.53 -7.56 11.51
C LEU A 68 -4.34 -6.82 10.88
N ASP A 69 -3.94 -5.71 11.50
CA ASP A 69 -2.69 -5.00 11.16
C ASP A 69 -1.50 -5.56 11.97
N VAL A 70 -1.77 -6.02 13.19
CA VAL A 70 -0.79 -6.64 14.10
C VAL A 70 -1.36 -7.91 14.71
N ILE A 71 -0.48 -8.85 15.05
CA ILE A 71 -0.78 -10.03 15.85
C ILE A 71 -0.11 -9.94 17.22
N GLU A 72 -0.76 -10.51 18.22
CA GLU A 72 -0.21 -10.69 19.56
C GLU A 72 0.05 -12.18 19.79
N PRO A 73 1.29 -12.66 19.60
CA PRO A 73 1.57 -14.08 19.69
C PRO A 73 1.70 -14.55 21.14
N VAL A 74 1.16 -15.73 21.41
CA VAL A 74 1.39 -16.49 22.63
C VAL A 74 2.28 -17.68 22.27
N ILE A 75 3.44 -17.77 22.91
CA ILE A 75 4.48 -18.75 22.60
C ILE A 75 4.73 -19.63 23.82
N LYS A 76 4.64 -20.95 23.66
CA LYS A 76 5.11 -21.92 24.65
C LYS A 76 6.44 -22.50 24.20
N LEU A 77 7.31 -22.75 25.17
CA LEU A 77 8.64 -23.29 24.94
C LEU A 77 8.76 -24.66 25.60
N SER A 78 9.84 -25.37 25.31
CA SER A 78 10.27 -26.52 26.10
C SER A 78 10.51 -26.14 27.57
N ALA A 79 10.39 -27.12 28.48
CA ALA A 79 10.57 -26.90 29.91
C ALA A 79 11.96 -26.31 30.22
N GLY A 80 11.98 -25.24 31.02
CA GLY A 80 13.22 -24.56 31.43
C GLY A 80 13.85 -23.66 30.36
N ALA A 81 13.30 -23.59 29.15
CA ALA A 81 13.75 -22.67 28.12
C ALA A 81 13.16 -21.27 28.29
N LYS A 82 13.83 -20.28 27.70
CA LYS A 82 13.39 -18.88 27.66
C LYS A 82 13.59 -18.27 26.27
N LEU A 83 12.78 -17.27 25.93
CA LEU A 83 13.07 -16.42 24.78
C LEU A 83 14.14 -15.39 25.13
N LYS A 84 15.00 -15.08 24.16
CA LYS A 84 15.99 -14.01 24.27
C LYS A 84 15.32 -12.63 24.21
N GLU A 85 14.33 -12.48 23.35
CA GLU A 85 13.58 -11.24 23.16
C GLU A 85 12.24 -11.26 23.91
N ALA A 86 11.75 -10.06 24.24
CA ALA A 86 10.40 -9.89 24.75
C ALA A 86 9.37 -10.16 23.65
N ILE A 87 8.23 -10.72 24.03
CA ILE A 87 7.09 -10.87 23.13
C ILE A 87 6.43 -9.51 22.98
N THR A 88 6.39 -9.00 21.76
CA THR A 88 5.74 -7.74 21.39
C THR A 88 4.74 -8.01 20.27
N PRO A 89 3.76 -7.11 20.04
CA PRO A 89 2.96 -7.15 18.82
C PRO A 89 3.85 -7.22 17.58
N VAL A 90 3.40 -7.98 16.59
CA VAL A 90 4.10 -8.18 15.31
C VAL A 90 3.21 -7.66 14.20
N GLU A 91 3.73 -6.78 13.35
CA GLU A 91 3.00 -6.34 12.15
C GLU A 91 2.78 -7.54 11.23
N VAL A 92 1.56 -7.69 10.70
CA VAL A 92 1.19 -8.82 9.85
C VAL A 92 2.05 -8.92 8.58
N LEU A 93 2.65 -7.80 8.16
CA LEU A 93 3.51 -7.71 6.99
C LEU A 93 5.01 -7.81 7.30
N ASP A 94 5.39 -8.02 8.58
CA ASP A 94 6.79 -8.21 8.95
C ASP A 94 7.30 -9.58 8.46
N THR A 95 8.22 -9.54 7.51
CA THR A 95 8.86 -10.73 6.91
C THR A 95 10.17 -11.11 7.58
N LYS A 96 10.58 -10.39 8.64
CA LYS A 96 11.89 -10.52 9.27
C LYS A 96 11.81 -10.91 10.74
N LYS A 97 10.61 -11.06 11.30
CA LYS A 97 10.44 -11.42 12.71
C LYS A 97 11.04 -12.79 13.01
N THR A 98 11.86 -12.84 14.05
CA THR A 98 12.48 -14.07 14.56
C THR A 98 12.26 -14.22 16.06
N TYR A 99 12.35 -15.47 16.53
CA TYR A 99 12.31 -15.81 17.95
C TYR A 99 13.50 -16.69 18.33
N THR A 100 14.29 -16.27 19.30
CA THR A 100 15.48 -17.00 19.76
C THR A 100 15.19 -17.71 21.09
N VAL A 101 15.18 -19.04 21.07
CA VAL A 101 14.99 -19.88 22.25
C VAL A 101 16.36 -20.27 22.82
N ILE A 102 16.54 -20.03 24.12
CA ILE A 102 17.71 -20.43 24.89
C ILE A 102 17.27 -21.48 25.91
N ALA A 103 17.79 -22.70 25.79
CA ALA A 103 17.54 -23.77 26.74
C ALA A 103 18.35 -23.62 28.03
N ALA A 104 18.03 -24.43 29.05
CA ALA A 104 18.76 -24.46 30.31
C ALA A 104 20.22 -24.90 30.16
N ASP A 105 20.52 -25.74 29.15
CA ASP A 105 21.88 -26.17 28.79
C ASP A 105 22.63 -25.14 27.91
N GLN A 106 22.03 -23.96 27.71
CA GLN A 106 22.52 -22.86 26.87
C GLN A 106 22.54 -23.13 25.36
N SER A 107 21.98 -24.25 24.89
CA SER A 107 21.75 -24.45 23.46
C SER A 107 20.75 -23.42 22.92
N ILE A 108 20.96 -22.98 21.67
CA ILE A 108 20.21 -21.87 21.06
C ILE A 108 19.55 -22.36 19.76
N SER A 109 18.28 -22.02 19.58
CA SER A 109 17.56 -22.13 18.29
C SER A 109 16.97 -20.78 17.93
N THR A 110 17.03 -20.39 16.66
CA THR A 110 16.35 -19.18 16.16
C THR A 110 15.30 -19.58 15.16
N TYR A 111 14.05 -19.21 15.42
CA TYR A 111 12.90 -19.49 14.57
C TYR A 111 12.54 -18.27 13.74
N THR A 112 12.24 -18.46 12.45
CA THR A 112 11.70 -17.40 11.58
C THR A 112 10.18 -17.49 11.55
N LEU A 113 9.48 -16.39 11.83
CA LEU A 113 8.03 -16.30 11.70
C LEU A 113 7.67 -15.96 10.25
N ILE A 114 6.80 -16.78 9.66
CA ILE A 114 6.26 -16.63 8.31
C ILE A 114 4.75 -16.46 8.44
N ILE A 115 4.25 -15.26 8.19
CA ILE A 115 2.82 -14.98 8.16
C ILE A 115 2.33 -15.11 6.73
N LYS A 116 1.41 -16.05 6.50
CA LYS A 116 0.73 -16.24 5.22
C LYS A 116 -0.70 -15.76 5.35
N LEU A 117 -1.03 -14.65 4.72
CA LEU A 117 -2.42 -14.23 4.59
C LEU A 117 -3.16 -15.25 3.72
N ASN A 118 -4.10 -15.97 4.32
CA ASN A 118 -4.92 -16.93 3.62
C ASN A 118 -6.08 -16.19 2.95
N GLN A 119 -6.07 -16.21 1.62
CA GLN A 119 -7.04 -15.50 0.79
C GLN A 119 -7.82 -16.47 -0.07
N GLU A 120 -9.11 -16.18 -0.21
CA GLU A 120 -9.99 -16.99 -1.05
C GLU A 120 -9.62 -16.91 -2.54
N SER A 121 -9.06 -15.79 -2.97
CA SER A 121 -8.62 -15.57 -4.36
C SER A 121 -7.47 -14.55 -4.41
N PRO A 122 -6.61 -14.59 -5.44
CA PRO A 122 -5.63 -13.54 -5.65
C PRO A 122 -6.33 -12.18 -5.84
N LEU A 123 -5.62 -11.09 -5.54
CA LEU A 123 -6.10 -9.76 -5.87
C LEU A 123 -6.17 -9.59 -7.39
N VAL A 124 -7.35 -9.24 -7.89
CA VAL A 124 -7.66 -9.03 -9.30
C VAL A 124 -8.27 -7.64 -9.44
N LEU A 125 -7.78 -6.91 -10.44
CA LEU A 125 -8.28 -5.58 -10.80
C LEU A 125 -9.13 -5.68 -12.07
N THR A 126 -10.17 -4.85 -12.13
CA THR A 126 -10.87 -4.57 -13.39
C THR A 126 -10.03 -3.63 -14.22
N GLU A 127 -9.59 -4.07 -15.39
CA GLU A 127 -8.79 -3.27 -16.31
C GLU A 127 -9.51 -1.97 -16.72
N LEU A 128 -8.77 -0.85 -16.74
CA LEU A 128 -9.25 0.38 -17.37
C LEU A 128 -9.03 0.38 -18.89
N SER A 129 -7.97 -0.28 -19.34
CA SER A 129 -7.58 -0.41 -20.75
C SER A 129 -7.78 -1.83 -21.26
N THR A 130 -7.92 -1.99 -22.57
CA THR A 130 -7.84 -3.31 -23.24
C THR A 130 -6.62 -3.36 -24.15
N ALA A 131 -6.39 -4.50 -24.80
CA ALA A 131 -5.30 -4.65 -25.76
C ALA A 131 -5.42 -3.71 -26.98
N THR A 132 -6.63 -3.23 -27.30
CA THR A 132 -6.90 -2.38 -28.47
C THR A 132 -7.42 -0.99 -28.11
N ASN A 133 -7.79 -0.75 -26.85
CA ASN A 133 -8.30 0.54 -26.39
C ASN A 133 -7.55 0.98 -25.12
N THR A 134 -6.83 2.08 -25.21
CA THR A 134 -6.09 2.64 -24.06
C THR A 134 -6.92 3.72 -23.39
N ALA A 135 -7.19 3.55 -22.09
CA ALA A 135 -7.82 4.59 -21.29
C ALA A 135 -6.85 5.75 -21.05
N ASN A 136 -7.37 6.98 -21.12
CA ASN A 136 -6.63 8.18 -20.79
C ASN A 136 -6.90 8.60 -19.34
N ILE A 137 -5.86 8.98 -18.61
CA ILE A 137 -5.97 9.63 -17.30
C ILE A 137 -5.36 11.04 -17.42
N ALA A 138 -6.18 12.06 -17.15
CA ALA A 138 -5.68 13.42 -17.11
C ALA A 138 -4.79 13.63 -15.87
N ILE A 139 -3.65 14.31 -16.04
CA ILE A 139 -2.82 14.78 -14.92
C ILE A 139 -3.66 15.73 -14.05
N GLY A 140 -3.83 15.40 -12.77
CA GLY A 140 -4.74 16.11 -11.86
C GLY A 140 -6.23 15.82 -12.07
N GLY A 141 -6.59 14.87 -12.94
CA GLY A 141 -7.97 14.41 -13.12
C GLY A 141 -8.47 13.74 -11.84
N ALA A 142 -9.62 14.18 -11.33
CA ALA A 142 -10.03 13.99 -9.93
C ALA A 142 -11.25 13.06 -9.74
N ASP A 143 -11.64 12.31 -10.78
CA ASP A 143 -12.74 11.33 -10.73
C ASP A 143 -12.26 9.95 -11.20
N ILE A 144 -11.21 9.46 -10.55
CA ILE A 144 -10.64 8.14 -10.85
C ILE A 144 -11.22 7.13 -9.87
N ALA A 145 -11.70 6.02 -10.41
CA ALA A 145 -12.24 4.90 -9.67
C ALA A 145 -11.62 3.58 -10.17
N LEU A 146 -11.13 2.78 -9.24
CA LEU A 146 -10.50 1.49 -9.51
C LEU A 146 -11.37 0.39 -8.92
N GLN A 147 -11.61 -0.66 -9.69
CA GLN A 147 -12.46 -1.77 -9.29
C GLN A 147 -11.67 -3.07 -9.14
N GLY A 148 -12.10 -3.92 -8.21
CA GLY A 148 -11.49 -5.22 -7.97
C GLY A 148 -12.15 -5.99 -6.83
N ASN A 149 -11.61 -7.16 -6.53
CA ASN A 149 -12.01 -8.00 -5.38
C ASN A 149 -11.25 -7.61 -4.10
N PHE A 150 -11.22 -6.31 -3.75
CA PHE A 150 -10.39 -5.79 -2.65
C PHE A 150 -10.68 -6.45 -1.30
N ASN A 151 -11.91 -6.88 -1.06
CA ASN A 151 -12.31 -7.59 0.16
C ASN A 151 -12.00 -6.85 1.46
N VAL A 152 -11.84 -5.52 1.37
CA VAL A 152 -11.73 -4.58 2.48
C VAL A 152 -12.56 -3.34 2.13
N SER A 153 -13.12 -2.69 3.14
CA SER A 153 -13.75 -1.37 2.99
C SER A 153 -12.95 -0.25 3.69
N ASP A 154 -11.99 -0.61 4.55
CA ASP A 154 -11.11 0.33 5.22
C ASP A 154 -10.09 0.92 4.23
N ILE A 155 -10.16 2.24 4.05
CA ILE A 155 -9.30 2.99 3.14
C ILE A 155 -7.83 2.91 3.54
N LYS A 156 -7.55 2.70 4.83
CA LYS A 156 -6.17 2.62 5.35
C LYS A 156 -5.44 1.37 4.87
N LYS A 157 -6.19 0.35 4.44
CA LYS A 157 -5.66 -0.95 4.01
C LYS A 157 -5.49 -1.06 2.50
N ILE A 158 -5.86 -0.03 1.74
CA ILE A 158 -5.76 0.00 0.28
C ILE A 158 -5.00 1.25 -0.17
N LYS A 159 -4.09 1.04 -1.12
CA LYS A 159 -3.40 2.12 -1.83
C LYS A 159 -3.34 1.83 -3.31
N ALA A 160 -3.39 2.86 -4.13
CA ALA A 160 -3.29 2.73 -5.57
C ALA A 160 -2.21 3.66 -6.12
N TYR A 161 -1.54 3.20 -7.17
CA TYR A 161 -0.39 3.86 -7.76
C TYR A 161 -0.46 3.82 -9.28
N LEU A 162 0.00 4.90 -9.90
CA LEU A 162 0.50 4.87 -11.27
C LEU A 162 1.98 4.44 -11.22
N VAL A 163 2.37 3.53 -12.10
CA VAL A 163 3.72 2.96 -12.14
C VAL A 163 4.33 3.22 -13.50
N ASP A 164 5.47 3.90 -13.52
CA ASP A 164 6.20 4.22 -14.76
C ASP A 164 7.05 3.03 -15.27
N ALA A 165 7.69 3.23 -16.43
CA ALA A 165 8.54 2.21 -17.05
C ALA A 165 9.77 1.82 -16.20
N ASN A 166 10.19 2.65 -15.25
CA ASN A 166 11.29 2.39 -14.31
C ASN A 166 10.78 1.74 -13.01
N ASN A 167 9.52 1.31 -12.97
CA ASN A 167 8.85 0.74 -11.80
C ASN A 167 8.72 1.71 -10.62
N LYS A 168 8.81 3.03 -10.87
CA LYS A 168 8.58 4.04 -9.83
C LYS A 168 7.09 4.24 -9.63
N GLU A 169 6.67 4.24 -8.38
CA GLU A 169 5.27 4.37 -7.97
C GLU A 169 4.93 5.84 -7.66
N TYR A 170 3.77 6.28 -8.15
CA TYR A 170 3.15 7.57 -7.87
C TYR A 170 1.76 7.31 -7.28
N GLU A 171 1.61 7.53 -5.97
CA GLU A 171 0.36 7.27 -5.25
C GLU A 171 -0.76 8.19 -5.77
N PHE A 172 -1.94 7.64 -6.04
CA PHE A 172 -3.12 8.45 -6.31
C PHE A 172 -3.46 9.30 -5.08
N LEU A 173 -3.86 10.54 -5.31
CA LEU A 173 -4.17 11.50 -4.26
C LEU A 173 -5.69 11.54 -3.97
N PRO A 174 -6.12 12.00 -2.79
CA PRO A 174 -7.49 12.41 -2.55
C PRO A 174 -7.98 13.43 -3.59
N SER A 175 -9.20 13.24 -4.08
CA SER A 175 -9.85 14.21 -4.95
C SER A 175 -10.37 15.42 -4.17
N PRO A 176 -9.91 16.65 -4.48
CA PRO A 176 -10.45 17.85 -3.85
C PRO A 176 -11.90 18.13 -4.28
N SER A 177 -12.36 17.58 -5.42
CA SER A 177 -13.70 17.79 -5.94
C SER A 177 -14.74 16.81 -5.40
N PHE A 178 -14.32 15.61 -4.99
CA PHE A 178 -15.23 14.53 -4.55
C PHE A 178 -15.04 14.12 -3.09
N GLY A 179 -14.10 14.75 -2.38
CA GLY A 179 -13.82 14.52 -0.96
C GLY A 179 -12.87 13.35 -0.72
N ALA A 180 -12.85 12.87 0.53
CA ALA A 180 -11.95 11.79 0.93
C ALA A 180 -12.20 10.50 0.12
N PRO A 181 -11.12 9.77 -0.26
CA PRO A 181 -11.22 8.46 -0.87
C PRO A 181 -12.10 7.51 -0.07
N ALA A 182 -12.82 6.65 -0.77
CA ALA A 182 -13.68 5.66 -0.17
C ALA A 182 -13.68 4.37 -0.99
N VAL A 183 -13.87 3.25 -0.31
CA VAL A 183 -14.18 1.97 -0.95
C VAL A 183 -15.67 1.74 -0.81
N THR A 184 -16.39 1.77 -1.93
CA THR A 184 -17.81 1.39 -1.96
C THR A 184 -17.94 -0.06 -2.42
N VAL A 185 -18.96 -0.74 -1.91
CA VAL A 185 -19.23 -2.14 -2.22
C VAL A 185 -20.56 -2.21 -2.94
N SER A 186 -20.59 -2.86 -4.09
CA SER A 186 -21.81 -3.13 -4.85
C SER A 186 -21.90 -4.59 -5.25
N MET A 187 -23.13 -5.07 -5.43
CA MET A 187 -23.40 -6.36 -6.06
C MET A 187 -23.73 -6.10 -7.52
N ILE A 188 -22.93 -6.64 -8.43
CA ILE A 188 -23.19 -6.62 -9.87
C ILE A 188 -23.47 -8.07 -10.27
N GLY A 189 -24.77 -8.41 -10.39
CA GLY A 189 -25.21 -9.80 -10.49
C GLY A 189 -24.83 -10.59 -9.22
N SER A 190 -24.17 -11.73 -9.39
CA SER A 190 -23.63 -12.55 -8.29
C SER A 190 -22.21 -12.16 -7.85
N THR A 191 -21.62 -11.12 -8.47
CA THR A 191 -20.25 -10.70 -8.17
C THR A 191 -20.24 -9.50 -7.24
N LYS A 192 -19.57 -9.66 -6.10
CA LYS A 192 -19.28 -8.56 -5.17
C LYS A 192 -18.12 -7.73 -5.73
N THR A 193 -18.39 -6.48 -6.07
CA THR A 193 -17.39 -5.56 -6.65
C THR A 193 -17.09 -4.44 -5.67
N TYR A 194 -15.80 -4.17 -5.46
CA TYR A 194 -15.34 -3.07 -4.64
C TYR A 194 -14.83 -1.96 -5.55
N THR A 195 -15.24 -0.73 -5.30
CA THR A 195 -14.80 0.45 -6.05
C THR A 195 -14.05 1.37 -5.12
N TYR A 196 -12.74 1.50 -5.34
CA TYR A 196 -11.89 2.49 -4.68
C TYR A 196 -11.88 3.77 -5.51
N GLY A 197 -12.65 4.76 -5.06
CA GLY A 197 -12.96 5.96 -5.84
C GLY A 197 -12.53 7.25 -5.18
N ARG A 198 -12.87 8.37 -5.86
CA ARG A 198 -12.51 9.74 -5.46
C ARG A 198 -11.00 9.95 -5.43
N LEU A 199 -10.34 9.34 -6.41
CA LEU A 199 -8.90 9.41 -6.61
C LEU A 199 -8.54 10.48 -7.63
N MET A 200 -7.36 11.05 -7.46
CA MET A 200 -6.78 12.05 -8.34
C MET A 200 -5.38 11.64 -8.77
N ALA A 201 -5.09 11.71 -10.07
CA ALA A 201 -3.73 11.51 -10.56
C ALA A 201 -2.81 12.66 -10.10
N PRO A 202 -1.61 12.40 -9.56
CA PRO A 202 -0.71 13.46 -9.11
C PRO A 202 -0.42 14.51 -10.19
N GLN A 203 -0.46 15.79 -9.82
CA GLN A 203 -0.19 16.92 -10.72
C GLN A 203 1.28 17.02 -11.17
N THR A 204 2.18 16.26 -10.52
CA THR A 204 3.62 16.21 -10.82
C THR A 204 3.97 15.16 -11.87
N LEU A 205 3.00 14.39 -12.37
CA LEU A 205 3.25 13.36 -13.39
C LEU A 205 3.63 13.98 -14.74
N GLU A 206 4.44 13.25 -15.48
CA GLU A 206 4.67 13.50 -16.90
C GLU A 206 3.72 12.66 -17.75
N PRO A 207 3.28 13.14 -18.93
CA PRO A 207 2.53 12.33 -19.86
C PRO A 207 3.28 11.07 -20.29
N GLY A 208 2.54 9.99 -20.54
CA GLY A 208 3.12 8.73 -20.99
C GLY A 208 2.30 7.52 -20.58
N ALA A 209 2.82 6.32 -20.89
CA ALA A 209 2.20 5.08 -20.49
C ALA A 209 2.55 4.73 -19.04
N TYR A 210 1.53 4.43 -18.24
CA TYR A 210 1.68 3.98 -16.85
C TYR A 210 0.84 2.74 -16.64
N LYS A 211 1.33 1.83 -15.80
CA LYS A 211 0.49 0.76 -15.28
C LYS A 211 -0.20 1.23 -14.01
N ILE A 212 -1.32 0.59 -13.67
CA ILE A 212 -1.98 0.80 -12.39
C ILE A 212 -1.65 -0.37 -11.48
N ARG A 213 -1.15 -0.06 -10.30
CA ARG A 213 -0.89 -1.03 -9.24
C ARG A 213 -1.75 -0.70 -8.04
N VAL A 214 -2.42 -1.70 -7.49
CA VAL A 214 -3.17 -1.58 -6.24
C VAL A 214 -2.56 -2.52 -5.22
N LYS A 215 -2.37 -2.01 -4.01
CA LYS A 215 -1.90 -2.76 -2.86
C LYS A 215 -3.02 -2.83 -1.84
N VAL A 216 -3.34 -4.04 -1.38
CA VAL A 216 -4.34 -4.28 -0.34
C VAL A 216 -3.69 -5.14 0.73
N GLN A 217 -3.38 -4.56 1.90
CA GLN A 217 -2.56 -5.20 2.93
C GLN A 217 -1.25 -5.76 2.32
N ALA A 218 -1.00 -7.07 2.41
CA ALA A 218 0.17 -7.73 1.82
C ALA A 218 0.10 -7.92 0.30
N LEU A 219 -1.09 -7.76 -0.28
CA LEU A 219 -1.31 -8.06 -1.68
C LEU A 219 -0.89 -6.92 -2.56
N THR A 220 -0.44 -7.29 -3.75
CA THR A 220 -0.20 -6.38 -4.84
C THR A 220 -0.80 -6.99 -6.10
N ALA A 221 -1.56 -6.20 -6.84
CA ALA A 221 -2.00 -6.53 -8.18
C ALA A 221 -1.69 -5.37 -9.12
N GLU A 222 -1.44 -5.70 -10.37
CA GLU A 222 -1.12 -4.76 -11.42
C GLU A 222 -2.01 -5.03 -12.62
N MET A 223 -2.59 -3.97 -13.19
CA MET A 223 -3.32 -4.07 -14.45
C MET A 223 -2.36 -4.44 -15.58
N LYS A 224 -2.79 -5.38 -16.42
CA LYS A 224 -2.02 -5.86 -17.56
C LYS A 224 -1.85 -4.77 -18.62
N ASN A 225 -2.91 -4.03 -18.92
CA ASN A 225 -2.89 -3.02 -19.96
C ASN A 225 -2.61 -1.65 -19.34
N PRO A 226 -1.59 -0.91 -19.83
CA PRO A 226 -1.30 0.41 -19.31
C PRO A 226 -2.43 1.40 -19.65
N VAL A 227 -2.49 2.46 -18.86
CA VAL A 227 -3.23 3.68 -19.18
C VAL A 227 -2.28 4.71 -19.76
N ASN A 228 -2.82 5.65 -20.52
CA ASN A 228 -2.07 6.78 -21.03
C ASN A 228 -2.35 8.02 -20.18
N VAL A 229 -1.35 8.48 -19.45
CA VAL A 229 -1.43 9.74 -18.70
C VAL A 229 -1.20 10.89 -19.67
N VAL A 230 -2.12 11.87 -19.66
CA VAL A 230 -2.13 12.98 -20.62
C VAL A 230 -2.42 14.31 -19.93
N PHE A 231 -2.09 15.42 -20.59
CA PHE A 231 -2.64 16.71 -20.20
C PHE A 231 -4.15 16.73 -20.52
N GLY A 232 -4.97 16.91 -19.49
CA GLY A 232 -6.41 17.13 -19.66
C GLY A 232 -6.75 18.59 -19.92
N ARG A 233 -8.05 18.86 -20.09
CA ARG A 233 -8.56 20.23 -20.08
C ARG A 233 -8.27 20.86 -18.72
N SER A 234 -7.50 21.94 -18.68
CA SER A 234 -7.16 22.64 -17.44
C SER A 234 -8.42 23.18 -16.75
N GLY A 235 -8.49 22.98 -15.43
CA GLY A 235 -9.46 23.64 -14.57
C GLY A 235 -8.81 24.85 -13.90
N ILE A 236 -9.59 25.89 -13.59
CA ILE A 236 -9.17 26.97 -12.68
C ILE A 236 -10.16 26.98 -11.53
N ASN A 237 -9.75 26.40 -10.40
CA ASN A 237 -10.54 26.39 -9.16
C ASN A 237 -10.09 27.56 -8.30
N TYR A 238 -10.55 28.76 -8.65
CA TYR A 238 -10.20 29.99 -7.95
C TYR A 238 -11.45 30.83 -7.64
N GLY A 239 -11.38 31.65 -6.59
CA GLY A 239 -12.49 32.50 -6.15
C GLY A 239 -12.52 33.85 -6.84
N PRO A 240 -13.52 34.70 -6.55
CA PRO A 240 -13.54 36.08 -6.98
C PRO A 240 -12.27 36.82 -6.53
N VAL A 241 -11.78 37.70 -7.38
CA VAL A 241 -10.54 38.45 -7.13
C VAL A 241 -10.83 39.93 -7.10
N THR A 242 -10.17 40.66 -6.21
CA THR A 242 -10.10 42.12 -6.28
C THR A 242 -8.65 42.53 -6.46
N ALA A 243 -8.36 43.32 -7.50
CA ALA A 243 -7.04 43.85 -7.78
C ALA A 243 -7.15 45.26 -8.36
N LYS A 244 -6.18 46.12 -8.06
CA LYS A 244 -6.12 47.46 -8.65
C LYS A 244 -5.60 47.41 -10.09
N GLN A 245 -5.91 48.44 -10.84
CA GLN A 245 -5.23 48.73 -12.11
C GLN A 245 -3.70 48.66 -11.96
N GLY A 246 -3.04 47.90 -12.84
CA GLY A 246 -1.59 47.69 -12.83
C GLY A 246 -1.10 46.56 -11.91
N GLU A 247 -1.93 46.07 -10.98
CA GLU A 247 -1.55 45.01 -10.05
C GLU A 247 -1.61 43.62 -10.70
N THR A 248 -1.01 42.65 -9.99
CA THR A 248 -1.09 41.24 -10.34
C THR A 248 -1.89 40.47 -9.31
N PHE A 249 -2.56 39.41 -9.74
CA PHE A 249 -3.17 38.42 -8.88
C PHE A 249 -2.74 37.01 -9.31
N LYS A 250 -2.92 36.05 -8.43
CA LYS A 250 -2.60 34.64 -8.69
C LYS A 250 -3.88 33.87 -8.96
N ILE A 251 -3.82 32.90 -9.86
CA ILE A 251 -4.84 31.86 -10.01
C ILE A 251 -4.19 30.50 -9.84
N VAL A 252 -4.94 29.55 -9.29
CA VAL A 252 -4.45 28.20 -9.02
C VAL A 252 -5.40 27.13 -9.55
N THR A 253 -4.86 25.92 -9.71
CA THR A 253 -5.65 24.71 -9.95
C THR A 253 -5.30 23.64 -8.93
N THR A 254 -6.35 23.05 -8.36
CA THR A 254 -6.25 21.90 -7.46
C THR A 254 -6.52 20.57 -8.16
N THR A 255 -6.90 20.61 -9.45
CA THR A 255 -7.26 19.44 -10.26
C THR A 255 -6.40 19.40 -11.52
N THR A 256 -7.01 19.38 -12.72
CA THR A 256 -6.25 19.28 -13.96
C THR A 256 -5.32 20.47 -14.14
N VAL A 257 -4.04 20.15 -14.40
CA VAL A 257 -2.95 21.14 -14.44
C VAL A 257 -3.09 22.12 -15.59
N PHE A 258 -2.48 23.29 -15.43
CA PHE A 258 -2.24 24.21 -16.54
C PHE A 258 -1.29 23.57 -17.54
N ASN A 259 -1.74 23.50 -18.79
CA ASN A 259 -0.93 23.11 -19.93
C ASN A 259 -1.27 24.01 -21.11
N ASP A 260 -0.25 24.51 -21.79
CA ASP A 260 -0.39 25.40 -22.94
C ASP A 260 -1.33 26.60 -22.71
N PHE A 261 -1.12 27.33 -21.61
CA PHE A 261 -1.96 28.47 -21.21
C PHE A 261 -1.69 29.67 -22.13
N LYS A 262 -2.57 29.88 -23.12
CA LYS A 262 -2.38 30.87 -24.19
C LYS A 262 -2.85 32.25 -23.81
N GLU A 263 -4.06 32.34 -23.26
CA GLU A 263 -4.73 33.62 -23.06
C GLU A 263 -5.55 33.61 -21.78
N PHE A 264 -5.56 34.75 -21.11
CA PHE A 264 -6.51 35.08 -20.07
C PHE A 264 -7.08 36.47 -20.40
N TYR A 265 -8.38 36.62 -20.49
CA TYR A 265 -8.99 37.86 -20.96
C TYR A 265 -10.33 38.13 -20.31
N ILE A 266 -10.76 39.38 -20.41
CA ILE A 266 -12.08 39.86 -20.01
C ILE A 266 -12.73 40.62 -21.18
N MET A 267 -14.04 40.80 -21.12
CA MET A 267 -14.77 41.64 -22.08
C MET A 267 -14.97 43.03 -21.48
N VAL A 268 -14.39 44.06 -22.10
CA VAL A 268 -14.57 45.47 -21.73
C VAL A 268 -15.36 46.14 -22.85
N ASN A 269 -16.56 46.64 -22.55
CA ASN A 269 -17.45 47.24 -23.56
C ASN A 269 -17.68 46.36 -24.81
N GLY A 270 -17.80 45.05 -24.61
CA GLY A 270 -17.97 44.08 -25.69
C GLY A 270 -16.70 43.75 -26.48
N GLN A 271 -15.54 44.32 -26.13
CA GLN A 271 -14.26 44.03 -26.75
C GLN A 271 -13.38 43.14 -25.86
N LYS A 272 -12.72 42.17 -26.51
CA LYS A 272 -11.73 41.30 -25.87
C LYS A 272 -10.54 42.13 -25.38
N THR A 273 -10.31 42.12 -24.07
CA THR A 273 -9.17 42.78 -23.43
C THR A 273 -8.31 41.74 -22.74
N LEU A 274 -7.09 41.54 -23.23
CA LEU A 274 -6.14 40.59 -22.67
C LEU A 274 -5.65 41.05 -21.30
N LEU A 275 -5.61 40.12 -20.35
CA LEU A 275 -4.92 40.28 -19.07
C LEU A 275 -3.60 39.49 -19.17
N PRO A 276 -2.43 40.16 -19.20
CA PRO A 276 -1.17 39.48 -19.43
C PRO A 276 -0.90 38.36 -18.41
N ILE A 277 -0.56 37.17 -18.91
CA ILE A 277 -0.02 36.08 -18.11
C ILE A 277 1.46 36.40 -17.86
N VAL A 278 1.78 36.84 -16.64
CA VAL A 278 3.14 37.24 -16.25
C VAL A 278 4.05 36.03 -16.14
N SER A 279 3.54 34.95 -15.55
CA SER A 279 4.24 33.67 -15.41
C SER A 279 3.23 32.58 -15.09
N TYR A 280 3.54 31.32 -15.42
CA TYR A 280 2.77 30.19 -14.91
C TYR A 280 3.61 28.93 -14.73
N SER A 281 3.16 28.08 -13.82
CA SER A 281 3.57 26.70 -13.60
C SER A 281 2.39 25.77 -13.87
N ARG A 282 2.53 24.48 -13.61
CA ARG A 282 1.42 23.51 -13.75
C ARG A 282 0.23 23.79 -12.83
N THR A 283 0.42 24.48 -11.71
CA THR A 283 -0.62 24.63 -10.68
C THR A 283 -0.93 26.07 -10.31
N GLU A 284 -0.12 27.02 -10.75
CA GLU A 284 -0.27 28.45 -10.44
C GLU A 284 0.04 29.31 -11.67
N ALA A 285 -0.72 30.39 -11.89
CA ALA A 285 -0.39 31.45 -12.84
C ALA A 285 -0.55 32.82 -12.20
N VAL A 286 0.33 33.76 -12.58
CA VAL A 286 0.29 35.16 -12.18
C VAL A 286 -0.25 35.98 -13.34
N ILE A 287 -1.34 36.70 -13.11
CA ILE A 287 -2.05 37.49 -14.12
C ILE A 287 -1.96 38.97 -13.74
N ARG A 288 -1.73 39.85 -14.73
CA ARG A 288 -1.71 41.31 -14.53
C ARG A 288 -3.01 41.95 -15.00
N ILE A 289 -3.51 42.92 -14.24
CA ILE A 289 -4.53 43.88 -14.68
C ILE A 289 -3.83 45.03 -15.40
N PRO A 290 -4.03 45.25 -16.71
CA PRO A 290 -3.51 46.44 -17.39
C PRO A 290 -4.04 47.73 -16.75
N GLU A 291 -3.22 48.79 -16.75
CA GLU A 291 -3.63 50.10 -16.23
C GLU A 291 -4.83 50.69 -17.01
N THR A 292 -5.04 50.25 -18.25
CA THR A 292 -6.11 50.69 -19.14
C THR A 292 -7.46 50.02 -18.87
N VAL A 293 -7.51 48.95 -18.06
CA VAL A 293 -8.79 48.28 -17.75
C VAL A 293 -9.57 49.16 -16.77
N PRO A 294 -10.78 49.64 -17.10
CA PRO A 294 -11.54 50.48 -16.20
C PRO A 294 -11.96 49.73 -14.92
N PRO A 295 -12.22 50.43 -13.81
CA PRO A 295 -12.80 49.82 -12.63
C PRO A 295 -14.15 49.17 -12.95
N GLY A 296 -14.39 47.97 -12.44
CA GLY A 296 -15.58 47.21 -12.76
C GLY A 296 -15.50 45.74 -12.36
N LEU A 297 -16.56 45.01 -12.67
CA LEU A 297 -16.67 43.57 -12.42
C LEU A 297 -16.68 42.84 -13.75
N TYR A 298 -15.73 41.91 -13.95
CA TYR A 298 -15.54 41.22 -15.21
C TYR A 298 -15.55 39.71 -15.04
N THR A 299 -16.20 39.00 -15.96
CA THR A 299 -16.09 37.54 -16.06
C THR A 299 -14.90 37.19 -16.95
N PRO A 300 -13.86 36.52 -16.42
CA PRO A 300 -12.71 36.14 -17.20
C PRO A 300 -12.95 34.88 -18.04
N THR A 301 -12.22 34.79 -19.14
CA THR A 301 -12.13 33.62 -20.01
C THR A 301 -10.67 33.23 -20.18
N ALA A 302 -10.40 31.92 -20.13
CA ALA A 302 -9.08 31.36 -20.34
C ALA A 302 -9.05 30.46 -21.58
N ALA A 303 -7.92 30.45 -22.30
CA ALA A 303 -7.66 29.58 -23.43
C ALA A 303 -6.43 28.70 -23.15
N PHE A 304 -6.58 27.39 -23.35
CA PHE A 304 -5.53 26.39 -23.14
C PHE A 304 -5.37 25.54 -24.40
N GLY A 305 -4.27 25.71 -25.13
CA GLY A 305 -4.01 25.06 -26.40
C GLY A 305 -5.21 25.06 -27.35
N THR A 306 -5.62 23.87 -27.79
CA THR A 306 -6.76 23.67 -28.71
C THR A 306 -8.07 23.33 -27.98
N TRP A 307 -8.10 23.41 -26.64
CA TRP A 307 -9.32 23.12 -25.88
C TRP A 307 -10.36 24.23 -26.03
N PRO A 308 -11.67 23.91 -25.90
CA PRO A 308 -12.71 24.93 -25.86
C PRO A 308 -12.45 25.96 -24.75
N LEU A 309 -12.71 27.23 -25.07
CA LEU A 309 -12.56 28.36 -24.15
C LEU A 309 -13.23 28.05 -22.80
N LEU A 310 -12.54 28.41 -21.73
CA LEU A 310 -13.02 28.24 -20.36
C LEU A 310 -13.52 29.58 -19.84
N THR A 311 -14.82 29.82 -19.93
CA THR A 311 -15.48 30.92 -19.22
C THR A 311 -15.58 30.57 -17.74
N LEU A 312 -15.03 31.42 -16.89
CA LEU A 312 -14.95 31.17 -15.46
C LEU A 312 -16.23 31.62 -14.76
N ASN A 313 -16.62 30.89 -13.72
CA ASN A 313 -17.85 31.13 -12.95
C ASN A 313 -17.65 32.11 -11.79
N TRP A 314 -16.52 32.83 -11.77
CA TRP A 314 -16.17 33.84 -10.77
C TRP A 314 -15.70 35.10 -11.48
N ALA A 315 -15.65 36.22 -10.75
CA ALA A 315 -15.38 37.53 -11.34
C ALA A 315 -14.05 38.13 -10.87
N VAL A 316 -13.47 38.97 -11.73
CA VAL A 316 -12.36 39.88 -11.43
C VAL A 316 -12.95 41.27 -11.19
N THR A 317 -12.87 41.73 -9.96
CA THR A 317 -13.17 43.12 -9.56
C THR A 317 -11.91 43.96 -9.75
N VAL A 318 -11.96 44.91 -10.68
CA VAL A 318 -10.90 45.90 -10.90
C VAL A 318 -11.26 47.16 -10.14
N THR A 319 -10.33 47.65 -9.33
CA THR A 319 -10.44 48.92 -8.60
C THR A 319 -9.47 49.96 -9.16
N ALA A 320 -9.77 51.24 -8.95
CA ALA A 320 -8.86 52.32 -9.29
C ALA A 320 -7.57 52.22 -8.46
N LYS A 321 -6.47 52.71 -9.05
CA LYS A 321 -5.16 52.80 -8.41
C LYS A 321 -5.19 53.59 -7.09
#